data_AF-A0A7T8BAF2-F1
#
_entry.id   AF-A0A7T8BAF2-F1
#
_cell.length_a   1.000
_cell.length_b   1.000
_cell.length_c   1.000
_cell.angle_alpha   90.00
_cell.angle_beta   90.00
_cell.angle_gamma   90.00
#
_symmetry.space_group_name_H-M   'P 1'
#
loop_
_entity.id
_entity.type
_entity.pdbx_description
1 polymer ?
#
loop_
_entity_poly.entity_id
_entity_poly.type
_entity_poly.pdbx_seq_one_letter_code
_entity_poly.pdbx_strand_id
1 'polypeptide(L)'
;MKFSRPAKKSLILILVKRAVFFLLALCLITVFLYVIGTSQGFMDITQIILLRLSTIFAIFLAIGAAYGAILDASMVIRSKRSQYAGGTVVYLLLVVLGGIIAALAAFIIVLSGGNIP
;
A
#
# COMPACT_ATOMS: atom_id res chain seq x y z
N MET A 1 -9.03 34.42 -21.69
CA MET A 1 -8.49 33.16 -21.13
C MET A 1 -8.47 33.26 -19.60
N LYS A 2 -9.35 32.54 -18.90
CA LYS A 2 -9.29 32.47 -17.42
C LYS A 2 -8.08 31.60 -17.06
N PHE A 3 -6.99 32.23 -16.66
CA PHE A 3 -5.87 31.55 -16.01
C PHE A 3 -6.40 30.89 -14.75
N SER A 4 -6.66 29.58 -14.85
CA SER A 4 -7.04 28.74 -13.74
C SER A 4 -5.86 28.71 -12.78
N ARG A 5 -5.91 29.55 -11.74
CA ARG A 5 -4.90 29.53 -10.67
C ARG A 5 -4.69 28.07 -10.25
N PRO A 6 -3.45 27.56 -10.16
CA PRO A 6 -3.22 26.22 -9.69
C PRO A 6 -3.81 26.15 -8.28
N ALA A 7 -4.86 25.34 -8.10
CA ALA A 7 -5.40 25.06 -6.80
C ALA A 7 -4.22 24.59 -5.95
N LYS A 8 -3.84 25.35 -4.93
CA LYS A 8 -2.74 24.99 -4.01
C LYS A 8 -3.07 23.59 -3.51
N LYS A 9 -2.38 22.57 -4.03
CA LYS A 9 -2.56 21.19 -3.58
C LYS A 9 -2.24 21.21 -2.08
N SER A 10 -3.19 20.76 -1.26
CA SER A 10 -2.99 20.72 0.19
C SER A 10 -1.72 19.92 0.48
N LEU A 11 -0.86 20.43 1.36
CA LEU A 11 0.38 19.75 1.76
C LEU A 11 0.08 18.32 2.23
N ILE A 12 -1.06 18.12 2.90
CA ILE A 12 -1.54 16.82 3.36
C ILE A 12 -1.71 15.85 2.20
N LEU A 13 -2.29 16.28 1.08
CA LEU A 13 -2.54 15.42 -0.09
C LEU A 13 -1.21 14.96 -0.73
N ILE A 14 -0.21 15.85 -0.75
CA ILE A 14 1.14 15.53 -1.24
C ILE A 14 1.82 14.53 -0.30
N LEU A 15 1.74 14.75 1.01
CA LEU A 15 2.33 13.87 2.02
C LEU A 15 1.71 12.48 1.99
N VAL A 16 0.39 12.37 1.95
CA VAL A 16 -0.33 11.08 1.85
C VAL A 16 0.09 10.34 0.58
N LYS A 17 0.14 11.03 -0.57
CA LYS A 17 0.58 10.41 -1.82
C LYS A 17 2.00 9.86 -1.70
N ARG A 18 2.95 10.66 -1.21
CA ARG A 18 4.35 10.23 -1.03
C ARG A 18 4.47 9.06 -0.05
N ALA A 19 3.75 9.12 1.06
CA ALA A 19 3.74 8.05 2.07
C ALA A 19 3.19 6.74 1.50
N VAL A 20 2.08 6.78 0.75
CA VAL A 20 1.50 5.60 0.11
C VAL A 20 2.45 4.98 -0.92
N PHE A 21 3.08 5.79 -1.78
CA PHE A 21 4.06 5.29 -2.75
C PHE A 21 5.32 4.72 -2.05
N PHE A 22 5.76 5.35 -0.97
CA PHE A 22 6.87 4.84 -0.18
C PHE A 22 6.54 3.49 0.48
N LEU A 23 5.35 3.36 1.07
CA LEU A 23 4.86 2.10 1.64
C LEU A 23 4.70 1.02 0.58
N LEU A 24 4.22 1.37 -0.61
CA LEU A 24 4.13 0.44 -1.74
C LEU A 24 5.52 -0.08 -2.12
N ALA A 25 6.52 0.80 -2.23
CA ALA A 25 7.89 0.41 -2.55
C ALA A 25 8.48 -0.51 -1.48
N LEU A 26 8.31 -0.20 -0.19
CA LEU A 26 8.76 -1.07 0.91
C LEU A 26 8.06 -2.44 0.88
N CYS A 27 6.76 -2.45 0.60
CA CYS A 27 5.99 -3.68 0.47
C CYS A 27 6.53 -4.56 -0.68
N LEU A 28 6.78 -3.97 -1.85
CA LEU A 28 7.36 -4.70 -2.99
C LEU A 28 8.77 -5.21 -2.70
N ILE A 29 9.63 -4.40 -2.07
CA ILE A 29 11.00 -4.80 -1.71
C ILE A 29 10.97 -5.98 -0.73
N THR A 30 10.13 -5.93 0.30
CA THR A 30 10.04 -7.01 1.30
C THR A 30 9.50 -8.30 0.71
N VAL A 31 8.45 -8.25 -0.12
CA VAL A 31 7.95 -9.43 -0.85
C VAL A 31 9.01 -10.00 -1.78
N PHE A 32 9.74 -9.14 -2.50
CA PHE A 32 10.81 -9.55 -3.40
C PHE A 32 11.96 -10.25 -2.64
N LEU A 33 12.39 -9.67 -1.51
CA LEU A 33 13.41 -10.28 -0.65
C LEU A 33 12.95 -11.63 -0.10
N TYR A 34 11.66 -11.78 0.24
CA TYR A 34 11.11 -13.06 0.66
C TYR A 34 11.19 -14.10 -0.46
N VAL A 35 10.78 -13.76 -1.69
CA VAL A 35 10.82 -14.68 -2.84
C VAL A 35 12.25 -15.11 -3.16
N ILE A 36 13.20 -14.17 -3.21
CA ILE A 36 14.61 -14.49 -3.43
C ILE A 36 15.16 -15.32 -2.29
N GLY A 37 14.91 -14.92 -1.03
CA GLY A 37 15.39 -15.65 0.14
C GLY A 37 14.87 -17.08 0.17
N THR A 38 13.63 -17.30 -0.27
CA THR A 38 13.04 -18.63 -0.42
C THR A 38 13.80 -19.45 -1.48
N SER A 39 14.09 -18.87 -2.65
CA SER A 39 14.86 -19.57 -3.70
C SER A 39 16.31 -19.88 -3.32
N GLN A 40 16.91 -19.07 -2.45
CA GLN A 40 18.30 -19.21 -2.00
C GLN A 40 18.44 -20.08 -0.74
N GLY A 41 17.32 -20.56 -0.17
CA GLY A 41 17.34 -21.37 1.04
C GLY A 41 17.76 -20.59 2.29
N PHE A 42 17.37 -19.31 2.40
CA PHE A 42 17.58 -18.52 3.62
C PHE A 42 16.89 -19.17 4.83
N MET A 43 17.44 -18.93 6.02
CA MET A 43 16.88 -19.43 7.28
C MET A 43 15.39 -19.07 7.45
N ASP A 44 14.61 -20.04 7.92
CA ASP A 44 13.16 -19.91 8.13
C ASP A 44 12.79 -18.71 9.00
N ILE A 45 13.60 -18.43 10.04
CA ILE A 45 13.41 -17.29 10.94
C ILE A 45 13.44 -15.96 10.16
N THR A 46 14.40 -15.79 9.26
CA THR A 46 14.53 -14.57 8.44
C THR A 46 13.34 -14.44 7.49
N GLN A 47 12.87 -15.55 6.91
CA GLN A 47 11.70 -15.56 6.02
C GLN A 47 10.41 -15.19 6.76
N ILE A 48 10.20 -15.71 7.97
CA ILE A 48 9.05 -15.37 8.82
C ILE A 48 9.08 -13.88 9.19
N ILE A 49 10.25 -13.33 9.52
CA ILE A 49 10.40 -11.89 9.81
C ILE A 49 10.04 -11.05 8.57
N LEU A 50 10.51 -11.43 7.39
CA LEU A 50 10.18 -10.74 6.13
C LEU A 50 8.69 -10.78 5.84
N LEU A 51 8.02 -11.93 6.04
CA LEU A 51 6.57 -12.04 5.89
C LEU A 51 5.82 -11.15 6.88
N ARG A 52 6.24 -11.10 8.15
CA ARG A 52 5.60 -10.23 9.17
C ARG A 52 5.76 -8.75 8.81
N LEU A 53 6.95 -8.33 8.38
CA LEU A 53 7.19 -6.96 7.92
C LEU A 53 6.34 -6.64 6.68
N SER A 54 6.25 -7.56 5.74
CA SER A 54 5.41 -7.41 4.55
C SER A 54 3.94 -7.22 4.93
N THR A 55 3.41 -8.03 5.85
CA THR A 55 2.04 -7.89 6.37
C THR A 55 1.82 -6.51 7.00
N ILE A 56 2.74 -6.05 7.85
CA ILE A 56 2.63 -4.73 8.51
C ILE A 56 2.63 -3.61 7.46
N PHE A 57 3.55 -3.64 6.49
CA PHE A 57 3.60 -2.63 5.44
C PHE A 57 2.38 -2.67 4.53
N ALA A 58 1.87 -3.86 4.21
CA ALA A 58 0.68 -4.02 3.38
C ALA A 58 -0.59 -3.50 4.09
N ILE A 59 -0.72 -3.71 5.41
CA ILE A 59 -1.80 -3.13 6.21
C ILE A 59 -1.70 -1.60 6.25
N PHE A 60 -0.51 -1.05 6.54
CA PHE A 60 -0.33 0.41 6.53
C PHE A 60 -0.56 1.02 5.15
N LEU A 61 -0.17 0.33 4.09
CA LEU A 61 -0.46 0.72 2.71
C LEU A 61 -1.97 0.77 2.48
N ALA A 62 -2.72 -0.25 2.90
CA ALA A 62 -4.17 -0.29 2.74
C ALA A 62 -4.85 0.85 3.52
N ILE A 63 -4.45 1.10 4.77
CA ILE A 63 -4.99 2.20 5.58
C ILE A 63 -4.65 3.56 4.95
N GLY A 64 -3.40 3.78 4.56
CA GLY A 64 -2.94 5.02 3.93
C GLY A 64 -3.62 5.27 2.58
N ALA A 65 -3.79 4.23 1.78
CA ALA A 65 -4.50 4.30 0.50
C ALA A 65 -6.00 4.58 0.71
N ALA A 66 -6.65 3.96 1.70
CA ALA A 66 -8.04 4.25 2.02
C ALA A 66 -8.23 5.72 2.43
N TYR A 67 -7.32 6.25 3.25
CA TYR A 67 -7.33 7.68 3.60
C TYR A 67 -7.11 8.58 2.37
N GLY A 68 -6.18 8.23 1.49
CA GLY A 68 -5.97 8.91 0.21
C GLY A 68 -7.21 8.90 -0.70
N ALA A 69 -7.92 7.77 -0.78
CA ALA A 69 -9.16 7.65 -1.54
C ALA A 69 -10.25 8.57 -0.99
N ILE A 70 -10.41 8.66 0.33
CA ILE A 70 -11.37 9.55 0.99
C ILE A 70 -11.03 11.02 0.69
N LEU A 71 -9.76 11.40 0.80
CA LEU A 71 -9.33 12.77 0.48
C LEU A 71 -9.62 13.12 -0.98
N ASP A 72 -9.25 12.27 -1.93
CA ASP A 72 -9.51 12.51 -3.34
C ASP A 72 -11.02 12.52 -3.65
N ALA A 73 -11.81 11.61 -3.07
CA ALA A 73 -13.27 11.58 -3.23
C ALA A 73 -13.93 12.87 -2.71
N SER A 74 -13.48 13.37 -1.55
CA SER A 74 -13.97 14.65 -1.00
C SER A 74 -13.67 15.83 -1.93
N MET A 75 -12.52 15.79 -2.62
CA MET A 75 -12.11 16.80 -3.59
C MET A 75 -12.87 16.68 -4.91
N VAL A 76 -13.24 15.47 -5.34
CA VAL A 76 -14.15 15.24 -6.48
C VAL A 76 -15.48 15.93 -6.23
N ILE A 77 -16.08 15.70 -5.06
CA ILE A 77 -17.38 16.26 -4.69
C ILE A 77 -17.34 17.79 -4.65
N ARG A 78 -16.28 18.37 -4.05
CA ARG A 78 -16.16 19.83 -3.91
C ARG A 78 -15.75 20.55 -5.20
N SER A 79 -14.78 20.01 -5.94
CA SER A 79 -14.17 20.70 -7.09
C SER A 79 -14.73 20.27 -8.45
N LYS A 80 -15.52 19.19 -8.52
CA LYS A 80 -16.02 18.55 -9.76
C LYS A 80 -14.93 18.29 -10.82
N ARG A 81 -13.67 18.18 -10.41
CA ARG A 81 -12.55 17.93 -11.32
C ARG A 81 -12.36 16.42 -11.50
N SER A 82 -12.50 15.97 -12.74
CA SER A 82 -12.32 14.56 -13.12
C SER A 82 -10.94 13.98 -12.76
N GLN A 83 -9.91 14.82 -12.62
CA GLN A 83 -8.57 14.38 -12.22
C GLN A 83 -8.53 13.73 -10.83
N TYR A 84 -9.38 14.17 -9.89
CA TYR A 84 -9.44 13.57 -8.55
C TYR A 84 -10.18 12.23 -8.57
N ALA A 85 -11.10 12.00 -9.52
CA ALA A 85 -11.81 10.73 -9.63
C ALA A 85 -10.87 9.59 -10.05
N GLY A 86 -9.94 9.87 -10.98
CA GLY A 86 -8.87 8.93 -11.32
C GLY A 86 -7.97 8.61 -10.12
N GLY A 87 -7.66 9.61 -9.29
CA GLY A 87 -6.90 9.43 -8.06
C GLY A 87 -7.59 8.51 -7.06
N THR A 88 -8.90 8.70 -6.82
CA THR A 88 -9.70 7.83 -5.95
C THR A 88 -9.66 6.37 -6.41
N VAL A 89 -9.82 6.11 -7.71
CA VAL A 89 -9.78 4.74 -8.25
C VAL A 89 -8.42 4.10 -8.02
N VAL A 90 -7.33 4.83 -8.27
CA VAL A 90 -5.96 4.32 -8.02
C VAL A 90 -5.76 3.98 -6.55
N TYR A 91 -6.20 4.84 -5.62
CA TYR A 91 -6.10 4.54 -4.20
C TYR A 91 -6.93 3.32 -3.79
N LEU A 92 -8.16 3.17 -4.31
CA LEU A 92 -8.97 1.98 -4.05
C LEU A 92 -8.29 0.69 -4.54
N LEU A 93 -7.65 0.72 -5.72
CA LEU A 93 -6.87 -0.42 -6.21
C LEU A 93 -5.71 -0.74 -5.26
N LEU A 94 -5.03 0.28 -4.71
CA LEU A 94 -3.96 0.08 -3.73
C LEU A 94 -4.47 -0.48 -2.40
N VAL A 95 -5.69 -0.14 -1.97
CA VAL A 95 -6.33 -0.77 -0.80
C VAL A 95 -6.51 -2.26 -1.03
N VAL A 96 -7.08 -2.64 -2.17
CA VAL A 96 -7.31 -4.06 -2.51
C VAL A 96 -5.98 -4.81 -2.61
N LEU A 97 -4.99 -4.21 -3.28
CA LEU A 97 -3.66 -4.80 -3.42
C LEU A 97 -2.97 -4.99 -2.07
N GLY A 98 -3.00 -3.99 -1.19
CA GLY A 98 -2.47 -4.10 0.18
C GLY A 98 -3.20 -5.18 0.98
N GLY A 99 -4.52 -5.28 0.85
CA GLY A 99 -5.33 -6.33 1.48
C GLY A 99 -4.95 -7.74 1.00
N ILE A 100 -4.77 -7.92 -0.32
CA ILE A 100 -4.37 -9.21 -0.90
C ILE A 100 -2.98 -9.61 -0.40
N ILE A 101 -2.00 -8.69 -0.41
CA ILE A 101 -0.63 -9.00 0.05
C ILE A 101 -0.66 -9.35 1.54
N ALA A 102 -1.36 -8.59 2.38
CA ALA A 102 -1.48 -8.87 3.81
C ALA A 102 -2.13 -10.24 4.06
N ALA A 103 -3.21 -10.57 3.34
CA ALA A 103 -3.90 -11.85 3.47
C ALA A 103 -3.00 -13.02 3.05
N LEU A 104 -2.28 -12.90 1.93
CA LEU A 104 -1.35 -13.92 1.47
C LEU A 104 -0.18 -14.12 2.45
N ALA A 105 0.43 -13.03 2.92
CA ALA A 105 1.53 -13.10 3.87
C ALA A 105 1.08 -13.72 5.20
N ALA A 106 -0.10 -13.34 5.72
CA ALA A 106 -0.68 -13.94 6.91
C ALA A 106 -0.99 -15.43 6.72
N PHE A 107 -1.54 -15.82 5.57
CA PHE A 107 -1.83 -17.21 5.24
C PHE A 107 -0.55 -18.07 5.21
N ILE A 108 0.53 -17.57 4.56
CA ILE A 108 1.82 -18.25 4.54
C ILE A 108 2.40 -18.37 5.97
N ILE A 109 2.29 -17.32 6.79
CA ILE A 109 2.72 -17.37 8.19
C ILE A 109 1.96 -18.48 8.94
N VAL A 110 0.63 -18.57 8.79
CA VAL A 110 -0.17 -19.61 9.45
C VAL A 110 0.23 -21.01 8.98
N LEU A 111 0.44 -21.22 7.68
CA LEU A 111 0.90 -22.50 7.15
C LEU A 111 2.29 -22.89 7.67
N SER A 112 3.21 -21.93 7.75
CA SER A 112 4.56 -22.16 8.30
C SER A 112 4.54 -22.41 9.82
N GLY A 113 3.64 -21.76 10.55
CA GLY A 113 3.49 -21.89 12.00
C GLY A 113 2.76 -23.15 12.44
N GLY A 114 1.82 -23.67 11.64
CA GLY A 114 1.15 -24.95 11.88
C GLY A 114 2.06 -26.17 11.66
N ASN A 115 3.27 -25.96 11.13
CA ASN A 115 4.27 -26.99 10.89
C ASN A 115 5.42 -26.96 11.92
N ILE A 116 5.30 -26.16 12.98
CA ILE A 116 6.21 -26.14 14.13
C ILE A 116 5.51 -26.91 15.26
N PRO A 117 6.00 -28.09 15.68
CA PRO A 117 5.46 -28.81 16.84
C PRO A 117 5.58 -28.01 18.14
#